data_AF-A0A1J5DSX4-F1
#
_entry.id   AF-A0A1J5DSX4-F1
#
_cell.length_a   1.000
_cell.length_b   1.000
_cell.length_c   1.000
_cell.angle_alpha   90.00
_cell.angle_beta   90.00
_cell.angle_gamma   90.00
#
_symmetry.space_group_name_H-M   'P 1'
#
loop_
_entity.id
_entity.type
_entity.pdbx_description
1 polymer ?
#
loop_
_entity_poly.entity_id
_entity_poly.type
_entity_poly.pdbx_seq_one_letter_code
_entity_poly.pdbx_strand_id
1 'polypeptide(L)'
;MLQEIILQRRLQERMFCDKGVCSGVHGKWTGLADAVAAHGHDPQVVETAKLITNQHHNLFGYPNEERGLWLRLEGNGFTQYAQKERAAVVYFVGCKQSFLIPSQQTALDIVKELSRDGVDFAVLGDREWCCGRVLKGLGLDEEFEVCKQHNSGEIQRLKAKQVIFTCHSCYDVWHNDYHIDGVELIYRKSIN
;
A
#
# COMPACT_ATOMS: atom_id res chain seq x y z
N MET A 1 -15.10 12.50 -22.43
CA MET A 1 -14.04 11.71 -21.73
C MET A 1 -13.17 12.53 -20.79
N LEU A 2 -12.13 13.25 -21.21
CA LEU A 2 -11.24 14.00 -20.28
C LEU A 2 -11.93 15.16 -19.52
N GLN A 3 -12.89 15.84 -20.15
CA GLN A 3 -13.65 16.92 -19.50
C GLN A 3 -14.70 16.42 -18.49
N GLU A 4 -15.24 15.21 -18.68
CA GLU A 4 -16.18 14.61 -17.70
C GLU A 4 -15.47 14.16 -16.43
N ILE A 5 -14.21 13.73 -16.52
CA ILE A 5 -13.37 13.36 -15.37
C ILE A 5 -13.03 14.59 -14.51
N ILE A 6 -12.82 15.75 -15.13
CA ILE A 6 -12.59 17.03 -14.42
C ILE A 6 -13.89 17.54 -13.77
N LEU A 7 -15.04 17.36 -14.42
CA LEU A 7 -16.35 17.73 -13.87
C LEU A 7 -16.73 16.84 -12.68
N GLN A 8 -16.40 15.54 -12.72
CA GLN A 8 -16.59 14.58 -11.62
C GLN A 8 -15.69 14.91 -10.41
N ARG A 9 -14.45 15.40 -10.63
CA ARG A 9 -13.57 15.91 -9.55
C ARG A 9 -14.18 17.08 -8.78
N ARG A 10 -14.76 18.07 -9.47
CA ARG A 10 -15.37 19.25 -8.81
C ARG A 10 -16.64 18.92 -8.01
N LEU A 11 -17.36 17.86 -8.37
CA LEU A 11 -18.54 17.40 -7.64
C LEU A 11 -18.16 16.60 -6.40
N GLN A 12 -17.09 15.79 -6.44
CA GLN A 12 -16.63 15.02 -5.27
C GLN A 12 -15.98 15.88 -4.18
N GLU A 13 -15.23 16.93 -4.55
CA GLU A 13 -14.66 17.87 -3.58
C GLU A 13 -15.74 18.67 -2.83
N ARG A 14 -16.88 18.98 -3.47
CA ARG A 14 -18.03 19.62 -2.80
C ARG A 14 -18.89 18.65 -1.99
N MET A 15 -18.93 17.38 -2.37
CA MET A 15 -19.80 16.39 -1.72
C MET A 15 -19.30 15.98 -0.32
N PHE A 16 -18.04 16.27 0.01
CA PHE A 16 -17.49 16.11 1.37
C PHE A 16 -17.89 17.23 2.34
N CYS A 17 -18.45 18.35 1.86
CA CYS A 17 -18.81 19.49 2.71
C CYS A 17 -20.33 19.67 2.85
N ASP A 18 -21.14 19.40 1.82
CA ASP A 18 -22.56 19.82 1.77
C ASP A 18 -23.59 18.80 2.26
N LYS A 19 -23.18 17.61 2.71
CA LYS A 19 -24.12 16.61 3.24
C LYS A 19 -23.82 16.27 4.68
N GLY A 20 -23.97 17.23 5.62
CA GLY A 20 -24.46 17.03 7.00
C GLY A 20 -23.97 15.86 7.87
N VAL A 21 -22.97 15.07 7.47
CA VAL A 21 -22.35 13.98 8.24
C VAL A 21 -21.06 14.51 8.90
N CYS A 22 -21.03 15.82 9.18
CA CYS A 22 -20.16 16.43 10.17
C CYS A 22 -20.81 16.42 11.56
N SER A 23 -21.35 15.28 12.00
CA SER A 23 -21.73 15.04 13.40
C SER A 23 -22.25 13.61 13.54
N GLY A 24 -21.46 12.69 14.08
CA GLY A 24 -21.98 11.36 14.40
C GLY A 24 -20.96 10.28 14.77
N VAL A 25 -19.69 10.41 14.39
CA VAL A 25 -18.61 9.50 14.83
C VAL A 25 -17.39 10.25 15.36
N HIS A 26 -17.25 11.54 15.05
CA HIS A 26 -16.12 12.38 15.45
C HIS A 26 -15.91 12.50 16.97
N GLY A 27 -16.96 12.39 17.79
CA GLY A 27 -16.86 12.55 19.25
C GLY A 27 -16.18 11.39 20.00
N LYS A 28 -16.05 10.20 19.39
CA LYS A 28 -15.29 9.08 19.98
C LYS A 28 -13.84 9.03 19.49
N TRP A 29 -13.59 9.49 18.26
CA TRP A 29 -12.24 9.50 17.68
C TRP A 29 -11.37 10.64 18.21
N THR A 30 -11.95 11.81 18.50
CA THR A 30 -11.21 12.89 19.19
C THR A 30 -10.72 12.41 20.56
N GLY A 31 -11.57 11.76 21.35
CA GLY A 31 -11.16 11.22 22.66
C GLY A 31 -10.07 10.14 22.57
N LEU A 32 -10.08 9.29 21.53
CA LEU A 32 -9.03 8.30 21.31
C LEU A 32 -7.71 8.95 20.83
N ALA A 33 -7.79 9.91 19.91
CA ALA A 33 -6.64 10.66 19.44
C ALA A 33 -6.01 11.49 20.56
N ASP A 34 -6.82 12.16 21.37
CA ASP A 34 -6.39 12.91 22.55
C ASP A 34 -5.82 11.98 23.63
N ALA A 35 -6.40 10.79 23.82
CA ALA A 35 -5.88 9.78 24.74
C ALA A 35 -4.53 9.22 24.30
N VAL A 36 -4.35 8.91 23.01
CA VAL A 36 -3.06 8.47 22.43
C VAL A 36 -2.04 9.61 22.47
N ALA A 37 -2.45 10.85 22.22
CA ALA A 37 -1.58 12.01 22.35
C ALA A 37 -1.14 12.24 23.80
N ALA A 38 -2.02 11.97 24.78
CA ALA A 38 -1.74 12.15 26.20
C ALA A 38 -0.99 10.98 26.86
N HIS A 39 -1.21 9.74 26.41
CA HIS A 39 -0.69 8.53 27.06
C HIS A 39 0.30 7.73 26.19
N GLY A 40 0.49 8.14 24.93
CA GLY A 40 1.26 7.39 23.95
C GLY A 40 0.51 6.14 23.44
N HIS A 41 1.19 5.38 22.59
CA HIS A 41 0.74 4.06 22.18
C HIS A 41 1.04 3.03 23.28
N ASP A 42 0.26 1.95 23.32
CA ASP A 42 0.56 0.81 24.18
C ASP A 42 1.99 0.30 23.88
N PRO A 43 2.91 0.27 24.87
CA PRO A 43 4.28 -0.18 24.65
C PRO A 43 4.38 -1.59 24.05
N GLN A 44 3.44 -2.47 24.37
CA GLN A 44 3.42 -3.82 23.79
C GLN A 44 3.09 -3.79 22.31
N VAL A 45 2.20 -2.90 21.87
CA VAL A 45 1.85 -2.73 20.45
C VAL A 45 3.05 -2.17 19.68
N VAL A 46 3.73 -1.17 20.24
CA VAL A 46 4.93 -0.58 19.63
C VAL A 46 6.04 -1.61 19.48
N GLU A 47 6.36 -2.32 20.56
CA GLU A 47 7.42 -3.35 20.55
C GLU A 47 7.07 -4.50 19.61
N THR A 48 5.81 -4.94 19.61
CA THR A 48 5.36 -6.00 18.69
C THR A 48 5.51 -5.55 17.23
N ALA A 49 5.06 -4.34 16.88
CA ALA A 49 5.16 -3.83 15.52
C ALA A 49 6.62 -3.71 15.05
N LYS A 50 7.52 -3.26 15.93
CA LYS A 50 8.97 -3.21 15.70
C LYS A 50 9.53 -4.61 15.46
N LEU A 51 9.26 -5.55 16.38
CA LEU A 51 9.77 -6.92 16.31
C LEU A 51 9.33 -7.63 15.03
N ILE A 52 8.03 -7.67 14.75
CA ILE A 52 7.50 -8.39 13.58
C ILE A 52 7.98 -7.78 12.27
N THR A 53 8.10 -6.45 12.19
CA THR A 53 8.56 -5.79 10.97
C THR A 53 10.04 -6.07 10.73
N ASN A 54 10.86 -6.06 11.79
CA ASN A 54 12.29 -6.35 11.66
C ASN A 54 12.55 -7.83 11.29
N GLN A 55 11.71 -8.75 11.76
CA GLN A 55 11.87 -10.19 11.49
C GLN A 55 11.26 -10.63 10.16
N HIS A 56 10.11 -10.05 9.78
CA HIS A 56 9.29 -10.54 8.68
C HIS A 56 9.04 -9.51 7.58
N HIS A 57 9.48 -8.26 7.76
CA HIS A 57 9.27 -7.16 6.83
C HIS A 57 7.79 -6.88 6.51
N ASN A 58 6.89 -7.31 7.40
CA ASN A 58 5.45 -7.11 7.33
C ASN A 58 4.84 -7.03 8.74
N LEU A 59 3.57 -6.64 8.81
CA LEU A 59 2.84 -6.44 10.07
C LEU A 59 1.95 -7.62 10.47
N PHE A 60 2.01 -8.73 9.74
CA PHE A 60 1.19 -9.92 9.99
C PHE A 60 2.01 -11.09 10.54
N GLY A 61 3.34 -11.00 10.56
CA GLY A 61 4.23 -12.03 11.09
C GLY A 61 4.41 -13.26 10.20
N TYR A 62 3.92 -13.22 8.95
CA TYR A 62 4.14 -14.30 7.97
C TYR A 62 5.55 -14.21 7.38
N PRO A 63 6.18 -15.33 6.98
CA PRO A 63 7.46 -15.29 6.26
C PRO A 63 7.34 -14.42 5.00
N ASN A 64 8.32 -13.54 4.74
CA ASN A 64 8.22 -12.60 3.62
C ASN A 64 8.35 -13.30 2.26
N GLU A 65 9.00 -14.47 2.24
CA GLU A 65 9.13 -15.35 1.08
C GLU A 65 7.76 -15.83 0.56
N GLU A 66 6.77 -15.89 1.45
CA GLU A 66 5.41 -16.29 1.13
C GLU A 66 4.56 -15.15 0.53
N ARG A 67 5.07 -13.91 0.52
CA ARG A 67 4.32 -12.72 0.09
C ARG A 67 3.78 -12.83 -1.34
N GLY A 68 4.49 -13.54 -2.21
CA GLY A 68 4.10 -13.75 -3.61
C GLY A 68 3.17 -14.94 -3.86
N LEU A 69 2.79 -15.73 -2.85
CA LEU A 69 2.05 -16.98 -3.06
C LEU A 69 0.68 -16.79 -3.69
N TRP A 70 0.04 -15.63 -3.48
CA TRP A 70 -1.26 -15.30 -4.07
C TRP A 70 -1.25 -15.27 -5.61
N LEU A 71 -0.08 -15.09 -6.25
CA LEU A 71 0.07 -15.22 -7.71
C LEU A 71 -0.24 -16.63 -8.22
N ARG A 72 -0.30 -17.62 -7.31
CA ARG A 72 -0.54 -19.04 -7.62
C ARG A 72 -1.98 -19.48 -7.41
N LEU A 73 -2.87 -18.59 -6.96
CA LEU A 73 -4.27 -18.92 -6.66
C LEU A 73 -5.01 -19.52 -7.86
N GLU A 74 -4.64 -19.12 -9.09
CA GLU A 74 -5.18 -19.65 -10.34
C GLU A 74 -4.10 -20.37 -11.16
N GLY A 75 -3.26 -21.16 -10.47
CA GLY A 75 -2.09 -21.81 -11.07
C GLY A 75 -0.93 -20.84 -11.29
N ASN A 76 0.08 -21.25 -12.07
CA ASN A 76 1.33 -20.48 -12.17
C ASN A 76 1.32 -19.36 -13.23
N GLY A 77 0.16 -18.96 -13.76
CA GLY A 77 0.05 -18.06 -14.92
C GLY A 77 0.53 -16.62 -14.70
N PHE A 78 0.79 -16.22 -13.46
CA PHE A 78 1.17 -14.85 -13.11
C PHE A 78 2.51 -14.74 -12.37
N THR A 79 3.18 -15.87 -12.07
CA THR A 79 4.41 -15.88 -11.26
C THR A 79 5.58 -15.17 -11.96
N GLN A 80 5.59 -15.13 -13.29
CA GLN A 80 6.59 -14.41 -14.07
C GLN A 80 6.67 -12.92 -13.72
N TYR A 81 5.58 -12.29 -13.27
CA TYR A 81 5.57 -10.87 -12.93
C TYR A 81 6.38 -10.54 -11.67
N ALA A 82 6.63 -11.53 -10.80
CA ALA A 82 7.51 -11.39 -9.64
C ALA A 82 9.00 -11.55 -9.99
N GLN A 83 9.30 -12.17 -11.12
CA GLN A 83 10.67 -12.51 -11.55
C GLN A 83 11.28 -11.46 -12.49
N LYS A 84 10.56 -10.37 -12.77
CA LYS A 84 11.05 -9.34 -13.68
C LYS A 84 12.19 -8.55 -13.03
N GLU A 85 13.18 -8.23 -13.86
CA GLU A 85 14.32 -7.39 -13.50
C GLU A 85 14.13 -5.93 -13.93
N ARG A 86 13.16 -5.67 -14.82
CA ARG A 86 12.77 -4.33 -15.27
C ARG A 86 11.27 -4.31 -15.60
N ALA A 87 10.62 -3.20 -15.32
CA ALA A 87 9.25 -2.93 -15.76
C ALA A 87 8.96 -1.41 -15.71
N ALA A 88 8.17 -0.89 -16.64
CA ALA A 88 7.71 0.49 -16.61
C ALA A 88 6.77 0.77 -15.42
N VAL A 89 6.00 -0.22 -14.99
CA VAL A 89 5.03 -0.13 -13.89
C VAL A 89 5.37 -1.13 -12.79
N VAL A 90 5.23 -0.74 -11.54
CA VAL A 90 5.24 -1.67 -10.40
C VAL A 90 3.87 -1.65 -9.74
N TYR A 91 3.28 -2.82 -9.54
CA TYR A 91 2.13 -2.95 -8.64
C TYR A 91 2.67 -3.25 -7.23
N PHE A 92 2.58 -2.25 -6.34
CA PHE A 92 2.89 -2.40 -4.92
C PHE A 92 1.65 -2.97 -4.22
N VAL A 93 1.77 -4.22 -3.80
CA VAL A 93 0.65 -5.05 -3.35
C VAL A 93 0.25 -4.68 -1.93
N GLY A 94 1.25 -4.56 -1.06
CA GLY A 94 1.07 -4.27 0.36
C GLY A 94 0.64 -5.50 1.16
N CYS A 95 0.92 -5.45 2.47
CA CYS A 95 0.80 -6.59 3.36
C CYS A 95 -0.62 -7.20 3.39
N LYS A 96 -1.67 -6.37 3.38
CA LYS A 96 -3.06 -6.84 3.45
C LYS A 96 -3.41 -7.72 2.25
N GLN A 97 -3.14 -7.24 1.04
CA GLN A 97 -3.43 -7.95 -0.19
C GLN A 97 -2.52 -9.17 -0.39
N SER A 98 -1.30 -9.15 0.14
CA SER A 98 -0.40 -10.31 0.07
C SER A 98 -0.81 -11.45 0.99
N PHE A 99 -1.20 -11.14 2.24
CA PHE A 99 -1.32 -12.17 3.29
C PHE A 99 -2.76 -12.49 3.70
N LEU A 100 -3.70 -11.55 3.59
CA LEU A 100 -5.08 -11.83 3.97
C LEU A 100 -5.84 -12.44 2.80
N ILE A 101 -6.22 -13.71 2.93
CA ILE A 101 -6.96 -14.49 1.92
C ILE A 101 -8.14 -13.70 1.32
N PRO A 102 -9.02 -13.03 2.09
CA PRO A 102 -10.14 -12.28 1.52
C PRO A 102 -9.73 -11.08 0.66
N SER A 103 -8.49 -10.61 0.78
CA SER A 103 -7.95 -9.45 0.06
C SER A 103 -7.06 -9.83 -1.13
N GLN A 104 -6.62 -11.09 -1.22
CA GLN A 104 -5.77 -11.57 -2.31
C GLN A 104 -6.46 -11.51 -3.67
N GLN A 105 -7.79 -11.71 -3.70
CA GLN A 105 -8.57 -11.62 -4.95
C GLN A 105 -8.42 -10.25 -5.62
N THR A 106 -8.46 -9.16 -4.83
CA THR A 106 -8.24 -7.80 -5.36
C THR A 106 -6.87 -7.65 -6.02
N ALA A 107 -5.82 -8.24 -5.47
CA ALA A 107 -4.50 -8.20 -6.09
C ALA A 107 -4.44 -9.02 -7.38
N LEU A 108 -5.08 -10.18 -7.38
CA LEU A 108 -5.19 -11.03 -8.56
C LEU A 108 -5.94 -10.33 -9.70
N ASP A 109 -7.04 -9.64 -9.41
CA ASP A 109 -7.82 -8.92 -10.41
C ASP A 109 -7.03 -7.79 -11.07
N ILE A 110 -6.20 -7.07 -10.30
CA ILE A 110 -5.28 -6.07 -10.85
C ILE A 110 -4.27 -6.71 -11.80
N VAL A 111 -3.62 -7.81 -11.38
CA VAL A 111 -2.63 -8.50 -12.23
C VAL A 111 -3.26 -9.03 -13.51
N LYS A 112 -4.46 -9.60 -13.43
CA LYS A 112 -5.21 -10.07 -14.60
C LYS A 112 -5.49 -8.95 -15.58
N GLU A 113 -5.95 -7.81 -15.07
CA GLU A 113 -6.23 -6.66 -15.91
C GLU A 113 -4.96 -6.11 -16.58
N LEU A 114 -3.91 -5.84 -15.81
CA LEU A 114 -2.65 -5.34 -16.35
C LEU A 114 -2.06 -6.32 -17.38
N SER A 115 -2.19 -7.63 -17.13
CA SER A 115 -1.76 -8.68 -18.05
C SER A 115 -2.59 -8.69 -19.33
N ARG A 116 -3.93 -8.60 -19.23
CA ARG A 116 -4.84 -8.57 -20.37
C ARG A 116 -4.60 -7.35 -21.25
N ASP A 117 -4.30 -6.21 -20.62
CA ASP A 117 -4.12 -4.92 -21.30
C ASP A 117 -2.68 -4.75 -21.82
N GLY A 118 -1.81 -5.75 -21.64
CA GLY A 118 -0.45 -5.76 -22.18
C GLY A 118 0.50 -4.77 -21.50
N VAL A 119 0.20 -4.37 -20.26
CA VAL A 119 1.03 -3.42 -19.51
C VAL A 119 2.37 -4.05 -19.16
N ASP A 120 3.47 -3.31 -19.34
CA ASP A 120 4.78 -3.71 -18.84
C ASP A 120 4.89 -3.46 -17.33
N PHE A 121 4.36 -4.39 -16.54
CA PHE A 121 4.38 -4.30 -15.08
C PHE A 121 5.19 -5.42 -14.41
N ALA A 122 5.62 -5.16 -13.18
CA ALA A 122 6.16 -6.14 -12.25
C ALA A 122 5.43 -6.08 -10.91
N VAL A 123 5.49 -7.17 -10.15
CA VAL A 123 5.18 -7.21 -8.71
C VAL A 123 6.48 -7.50 -7.96
N LEU A 124 6.63 -6.95 -6.77
CA LEU A 124 7.88 -7.09 -6.02
C LEU A 124 8.04 -8.48 -5.39
N GLY A 125 6.93 -9.15 -5.06
CA GLY A 125 6.96 -10.47 -4.43
C GLY A 125 7.65 -10.42 -3.07
N ASP A 126 8.54 -11.37 -2.79
CA ASP A 126 9.37 -11.43 -1.58
C ASP A 126 10.34 -10.24 -1.42
N ARG A 127 10.59 -9.46 -2.48
CA ARG A 127 11.35 -8.21 -2.42
C ARG A 127 10.55 -7.04 -1.87
N GLU A 128 9.23 -7.15 -1.75
CA GLU A 128 8.41 -6.09 -1.15
C GLU A 128 8.50 -6.12 0.37
N TRP A 129 8.77 -4.97 0.98
CA TRP A 129 8.67 -4.77 2.43
C TRP A 129 7.45 -3.91 2.76
N CYS A 130 7.06 -3.90 4.04
CA CYS A 130 5.97 -3.07 4.54
C CYS A 130 6.08 -1.62 4.06
N CYS A 131 4.95 -0.98 3.72
CA CYS A 131 4.93 0.45 3.36
C CYS A 131 5.24 1.38 4.55
N GLY A 132 5.27 0.84 5.77
CA GLY A 132 5.64 1.58 6.97
C GLY A 132 4.57 2.52 7.54
N ARG A 133 3.33 2.55 6.98
CA ARG A 133 2.25 3.41 7.49
C ARG A 133 2.02 3.27 9.00
N VAL A 134 1.96 2.03 9.50
CA VAL A 134 1.75 1.79 10.93
C VAL A 134 2.97 2.20 11.75
N LEU A 135 4.18 1.93 11.26
CA LEU A 135 5.43 2.34 11.92
C LEU A 135 5.48 3.85 12.09
N LYS A 136 5.15 4.60 11.04
CA LYS A 136 5.07 6.06 11.06
C LYS A 136 4.04 6.55 12.08
N GLY A 137 2.87 5.93 12.12
CA GLY A 137 1.83 6.23 13.11
C GLY A 137 2.23 5.94 14.56
N LEU A 138 3.12 4.97 14.77
CA LEU A 138 3.66 4.58 16.08
C LEU A 138 4.91 5.37 16.49
N GLY A 139 5.44 6.26 15.64
CA GLY A 139 6.69 6.98 15.90
C GLY A 139 7.95 6.12 15.72
N LEU A 140 7.83 4.97 15.06
CA LEU A 140 8.94 4.07 14.71
C LEU A 140 9.64 4.55 13.44
N ASP A 141 10.25 5.74 13.52
CA ASP A 141 10.84 6.43 12.36
C ASP A 141 12.05 5.70 11.78
N GLU A 142 12.85 5.04 12.60
CA GLU A 142 14.01 4.26 12.15
C GLU A 142 13.58 3.05 11.30
N GLU A 143 12.63 2.26 11.81
CA GLU A 143 12.08 1.10 11.10
C GLU A 143 11.33 1.52 9.83
N PHE A 144 10.61 2.64 9.91
CA PHE A 144 9.98 3.26 8.74
C PHE A 144 11.00 3.59 7.65
N GLU A 145 12.09 4.28 8.01
CA GLU A 145 13.10 4.71 7.05
C GLU A 145 13.82 3.51 6.41
N VAL A 146 14.10 2.45 7.17
CA VAL A 146 14.65 1.19 6.64
C VAL A 146 13.73 0.58 5.57
N CYS A 147 12.43 0.48 5.86
CA CYS A 147 11.43 -0.02 4.91
C CYS A 147 11.29 0.88 3.68
N LYS A 148 11.33 2.20 3.87
CA LYS A 148 11.26 3.19 2.80
C LYS A 148 12.46 3.10 1.86
N GLN A 149 13.67 3.05 2.40
CA GLN A 149 14.90 2.96 1.62
C GLN A 149 14.94 1.68 0.78
N HIS A 150 14.62 0.54 1.39
CA HIS A 150 14.56 -0.75 0.69
C HIS A 150 13.57 -0.71 -0.48
N ASN A 151 12.32 -0.36 -0.19
CA ASN A 151 11.27 -0.33 -1.21
C ASN A 151 11.58 0.68 -2.33
N SER A 152 12.11 1.85 -1.99
CA SER A 152 12.53 2.85 -2.99
C SER A 152 13.67 2.33 -3.87
N GLY A 153 14.63 1.61 -3.28
CA GLY A 153 15.69 0.93 -4.00
C GLY A 153 15.16 -0.09 -5.01
N GLU A 154 14.15 -0.88 -4.63
CA GLU A 154 13.52 -1.84 -5.55
C GLU A 154 12.80 -1.17 -6.73
N ILE A 155 12.09 -0.05 -6.49
CA ILE A 155 11.47 0.73 -7.56
C ILE A 155 12.53 1.27 -8.55
N GLN A 156 13.63 1.80 -8.02
CA GLN A 156 14.75 2.29 -8.84
C GLN A 156 15.45 1.17 -9.61
N ARG A 157 15.68 0.03 -8.97
CA ARG A 157 16.31 -1.17 -9.58
C ARG A 157 15.53 -1.66 -10.79
N LEU A 158 14.19 -1.72 -10.67
CA LEU A 158 13.29 -2.08 -11.77
C LEU A 158 13.17 -1.01 -12.85
N LYS A 159 13.70 0.20 -12.60
CA LYS A 159 13.59 1.39 -13.47
C LYS A 159 12.15 1.79 -13.73
N ALA A 160 11.28 1.58 -12.74
CA ALA A 160 9.87 1.87 -12.84
C ALA A 160 9.63 3.38 -12.96
N LYS A 161 8.58 3.74 -13.70
CA LYS A 161 8.09 5.11 -13.88
C LYS A 161 6.77 5.34 -13.17
N GLN A 162 6.04 4.27 -12.87
CA GLN A 162 4.77 4.35 -12.18
C GLN A 162 4.69 3.26 -11.11
N VAL A 163 4.08 3.58 -9.98
CA VAL A 163 3.73 2.62 -8.93
C VAL A 163 2.23 2.66 -8.69
N ILE A 164 1.58 1.51 -8.84
CA ILE A 164 0.14 1.34 -8.61
C ILE A 164 -0.07 0.79 -7.21
N PHE A 165 -1.09 1.31 -6.53
CA PHE A 165 -1.50 0.88 -5.19
C PHE A 165 -2.99 0.59 -5.16
N THR A 166 -3.40 -0.50 -4.49
CA THR A 166 -4.81 -0.77 -4.16
C THR A 166 -5.14 -0.48 -2.70
N CYS A 167 -4.13 -0.40 -1.84
CA CYS A 167 -4.25 -0.04 -0.44
C CYS A 167 -4.07 1.47 -0.26
N HIS A 168 -5.12 2.17 0.17
CA HIS A 168 -5.08 3.61 0.44
C HIS A 168 -3.99 3.99 1.45
N SER A 169 -3.84 3.18 2.51
CA SER A 169 -2.81 3.42 3.53
C SER A 169 -1.39 3.34 2.97
N CYS A 170 -1.14 2.46 1.99
CA CYS A 170 0.14 2.39 1.30
C CYS A 170 0.33 3.59 0.38
N TYR A 171 -0.69 3.93 -0.43
CA TYR A 171 -0.62 5.11 -1.30
C TYR A 171 -0.32 6.38 -0.52
N ASP A 172 -1.05 6.65 0.57
CA ASP A 172 -0.90 7.86 1.37
C ASP A 172 0.52 8.02 1.93
N VAL A 173 1.10 6.96 2.51
CA VAL A 173 2.44 7.06 3.09
C VAL A 173 3.51 7.19 2.00
N TRP A 174 3.30 6.57 0.83
CA TRP A 174 4.19 6.78 -0.31
C TRP A 174 4.10 8.21 -0.85
N HIS A 175 2.89 8.75 -0.94
CA HIS A 175 2.64 10.10 -1.42
C HIS A 175 3.24 11.17 -0.51
N ASN A 176 3.06 11.00 0.80
CA ASN A 176 3.45 11.99 1.79
C ASN A 176 4.88 11.85 2.31
N ASP A 177 5.46 10.65 2.28
CA ASP A 177 6.73 10.38 2.97
C ASP A 177 7.83 9.76 2.10
N TYR A 178 7.51 9.04 1.02
CA TYR A 178 8.55 8.33 0.22
C TYR A 178 9.31 9.26 -0.74
N HIS A 179 8.59 10.16 -1.44
CA HIS A 179 9.15 11.13 -2.39
C HIS A 179 10.21 10.56 -3.35
N ILE A 180 9.83 9.65 -4.24
CA ILE A 180 10.73 9.08 -5.24
C ILE A 180 10.71 9.94 -6.52
N ASP A 181 11.85 10.52 -6.87
CA ASP A 181 11.96 11.39 -8.05
C ASP A 181 11.65 10.65 -9.36
N GLY A 182 10.84 11.29 -10.21
CA GLY A 182 10.51 10.78 -11.55
C GLY A 182 9.63 9.54 -11.57
N VAL A 183 8.96 9.22 -10.46
CA VAL A 183 8.01 8.11 -10.32
C VAL A 183 6.62 8.64 -10.01
N GLU A 184 5.64 8.30 -10.84
CA GLU A 184 4.23 8.64 -10.63
C GLU A 184 3.57 7.62 -9.71
N LEU A 185 2.83 8.10 -8.69
CA LEU A 185 2.09 7.25 -7.76
C LEU A 185 0.61 7.24 -8.13
N ILE A 186 0.05 6.05 -8.33
CA ILE A 186 -1.33 5.87 -8.78
C ILE A 186 -2.12 5.07 -7.75
N TYR A 187 -3.09 5.72 -7.10
CA TYR A 187 -4.08 5.00 -6.29
C TYR A 187 -5.19 4.46 -7.18
N ARG A 188 -5.42 3.16 -7.11
CA ARG A 188 -6.46 2.46 -7.85
C ARG A 188 -7.48 1.88 -6.87
N LYS A 189 -8.70 2.41 -6.91
CA LYS A 189 -9.81 1.87 -6.13
C LYS A 189 -10.22 0.52 -6.73
N SER A 190 -10.33 -0.52 -5.91
CA SER A 190 -10.91 -1.81 -6.34
C SER A 190 -12.35 -1.56 -6.80
N ILE A 191 -12.67 -1.96 -8.02
CA ILE A 191 -14.03 -1.97 -8.52
C ILE A 191 -14.58 -3.34 -8.14
N ASN A 192 -15.19 -3.43 -6.96
CA ASN A 192 -16.06 -4.57 -6.64
C ASN A 192 -17.45 -4.29 -7.21
#